data_AF-A0A5Q0ULA2-F1
#
_entry.id   AF-A0A5Q0ULA2-F1
#
_cell.length_a   1.000
_cell.length_b   1.000
_cell.length_c   1.000
_cell.angle_alpha   90.00
_cell.angle_beta   90.00
_cell.angle_gamma   90.00
#
_symmetry.space_group_name_H-M   'P 1'
#
loop_
_entity.id
_entity.type
_entity.pdbx_description
1 polymer ?
#
loop_
_entity_poly.entity_id
_entity_poly.type
_entity_poly.pdbx_seq_one_letter_code
_entity_poly.pdbx_strand_id
1 'polypeptide(L)' 'MLSGELATADLVLVAMALPLVVASLVGVVFSVQFGVAMGAGSVPAGGTLGYALFYDPPASE' A
#
# COMPACT_ATOMS: atom_id res chain seq x y z
N MET A 1 18.87 -15.54 6.39
CA MET A 1 18.88 -14.09 6.10
C MET A 1 18.06 -13.91 4.84
N LEU A 2 16.88 -13.29 4.93
CA LEU A 2 16.21 -12.79 3.73
C LEU A 2 17.15 -11.70 3.18
N SER A 3 17.59 -11.83 1.93
CA SER A 3 18.37 -10.79 1.27
C SER A 3 17.63 -9.45 1.40
N GLY A 4 18.33 -8.35 1.68
CA GLY A 4 17.69 -7.07 2.02
C GLY A 4 16.62 -6.60 1.03
N GLU A 5 16.78 -6.90 -0.27
CA GLU A 5 15.77 -6.66 -1.30
C GLU A 5 14.44 -7.39 -1.08
N LEU A 6 14.48 -8.64 -0.63
CA LEU A 6 13.28 -9.44 -0.38
C LEU A 6 12.47 -8.81 0.76
N ALA A 7 13.16 -8.32 1.80
CA ALA A 7 12.52 -7.59 2.90
C ALA A 7 11.92 -6.23 2.45
N THR A 8 12.57 -5.51 1.52
CA THR A 8 12.03 -4.26 0.97
C THR A 8 10.79 -4.50 0.11
N ALA A 9 10.80 -5.52 -0.75
CA ALA A 9 9.65 -5.88 -1.55
C ALA A 9 8.44 -6.27 -0.68
N ASP A 10 8.67 -7.03 0.39
CA ASP A 10 7.64 -7.37 1.37
C ASP A 10 7.04 -6.13 2.03
N LEU A 11 7.86 -5.15 2.43
CA LEU A 11 7.39 -3.90 2.99
C LEU A 11 6.55 -3.08 2.01
N VAL A 12 6.96 -3.03 0.74
CA VAL A 12 6.21 -2.35 -0.34
C VAL A 12 4.85 -3.02 -0.55
N LEU A 13 4.81 -4.36 -0.55
CA LEU A 13 3.56 -5.11 -0.66
C LEU A 13 2.61 -4.80 0.51
N VAL A 14 3.13 -4.75 1.73
CA VAL A 14 2.35 -4.36 2.91
C VAL A 14 1.84 -2.92 2.78
N ALA A 15 2.68 -2.00 2.30
CA ALA A 15 2.31 -0.60 2.09
C ALA A 15 1.20 -0.42 1.03
N MET A 16 1.10 -1.32 0.05
CA MET A 16 -0.02 -1.34 -0.91
C MET A 16 -1.32 -1.86 -0.29
N ALA A 17 -1.25 -2.94 0.48
CA ALA A 17 -2.44 -3.61 1.02
C ALA A 17 -3.04 -2.86 2.23
N LEU A 18 -2.19 -2.30 3.09
CA LEU A 18 -2.60 -1.72 4.37
C LEU A 18 -3.64 -0.60 4.24
N PRO A 19 -3.54 0.37 3.29
CA PRO A 19 -4.55 1.41 3.14
C PRO A 19 -5.94 0.88 2.78
N LEU A 20 -6.01 -0.19 1.99
CA LEU A 20 -7.29 -0.84 1.63
C LEU A 20 -7.90 -1.57 2.83
N VAL A 21 -7.07 -2.22 3.65
CA VAL A 21 -7.53 -2.83 4.92
C VAL A 21 -8.08 -1.75 5.84
N VAL A 22 -7.36 -0.63 6.03
CA VAL A 22 -7.81 0.49 6.86
C VAL A 22 -9.11 1.09 6.31
N ALA A 23 -9.19 1.32 4.99
CA ALA A 23 -10.40 1.82 4.34
C ALA A 23 -11.61 0.90 4.55
N SER A 24 -11.41 -0.42 4.43
CA SER A 24 -12.46 -1.41 4.67
C SER A 24 -12.97 -1.35 6.11
N LEU A 25 -12.06 -1.26 7.09
CA LEU A 25 -12.40 -1.12 8.51
C LEU A 25 -13.14 0.18 8.78
N VAL A 26 -12.74 1.29 8.15
CA VAL A 26 -13.43 2.57 8.27
C VAL A 26 -14.87 2.48 7.73
N GLY A 27 -15.05 1.85 6.57
CA GLY A 27 -16.37 1.62 5.99
C GLY A 27 -17.29 0.81 6.91
N VAL A 28 -16.76 -0.23 7.55
CA VAL A 28 -17.52 -1.09 8.47
C VAL A 28 -17.79 -0.39 9.82
N VAL A 29 -16.77 0.17 10.46
CA VAL A 29 -16.87 0.71 11.83
C VAL A 29 -17.64 2.03 11.88
N PHE A 30 -17.44 2.90 10.89
CA PHE A 30 -18.05 4.23 10.87
C PHE A 30 -19.26 4.34 9.92
N SER A 31 -19.69 3.22 9.31
CA SER A 31 -20.80 3.19 8.35
C SER A 31 -20.64 4.18 7.18
N VAL A 32 -19.40 4.51 6.82
CA VAL A 32 -19.12 5.30 5.62
C VAL A 32 -19.49 4.46 4.40
N GLN A 33 -20.03 5.09 3.35
CA GLN A 33 -20.34 4.38 2.12
C GLN A 33 -19.09 3.61 1.64
N PHE A 34 -19.21 2.29 1.55
CA PHE A 34 -18.06 1.41 1.34
C PHE A 34 -17.28 1.76 0.07
N GLY A 35 -17.97 2.10 -1.02
CA GLY A 35 -17.33 2.56 -2.26
C GLY A 35 -16.51 3.84 -2.09
N VAL A 36 -16.97 4.81 -1.29
CA VAL A 36 -16.20 6.04 -0.99
C VAL A 36 -14.99 5.71 -0.13
N ALA A 37 -15.15 4.87 0.90
CA ALA A 37 -14.04 4.46 1.76
C ALA A 37 -12.95 3.73 0.95
N MET A 38 -13.34 2.74 0.14
CA MET A 38 -12.42 2.00 -0.72
C MET A 38 -11.79 2.88 -1.81
N GLY A 39 -12.55 3.82 -2.37
CA GLY A 39 -12.02 4.81 -3.32
C GLY A 39 -11.00 5.75 -2.69
N ALA A 40 -11.18 6.13 -1.43
CA ALA A 40 -10.18 6.91 -0.70
C ALA A 40 -8.93 6.07 -0.41
N GLY A 41 -9.10 4.81 -0.01
CA GLY A 41 -7.99 3.88 0.25
C GLY A 41 -7.18 3.50 -0.99
N SER A 42 -7.80 3.51 -2.18
CA SER A 42 -7.11 3.18 -3.43
C SER A 42 -6.12 4.26 -3.88
N VAL A 43 -6.25 5.51 -3.43
CA VAL A 43 -5.31 6.59 -3.75
C VAL A 43 -3.89 6.29 -3.22
N PRO A 44 -3.67 6.07 -1.91
CA PRO A 44 -2.35 5.69 -1.41
C PRO A 44 -1.89 4.28 -1.88
N ALA A 45 -2.81 3.32 -2.07
CA ALA A 45 -2.45 2.00 -2.62
C ALA A 45 -1.98 2.09 -4.09
N GLY A 46 -2.61 2.94 -4.90
CA GLY A 46 -2.19 3.21 -6.27
C GLY A 46 -0.89 4.00 -6.33
N GLY A 47 -0.68 4.94 -5.41
CA GLY A 47 0.59 5.67 -5.27
C GLY A 47 1.76 4.74 -4.95
N THR A 48 1.57 3.78 -4.04
CA THR A 48 2.57 2.76 -3.72
C THR A 48 2.82 1.79 -4.88
N LEU A 49 1.79 1.44 -5.67
CA LEU A 49 1.96 0.72 -6.93
C LEU A 49 2.84 1.50 -7.92
N GLY A 50 2.58 2.80 -8.12
CA GLY A 50 3.41 3.65 -8.97
C GLY A 50 4.85 3.72 -8.48
N TYR A 51 5.07 3.86 -7.17
CA TYR A 51 6.40 3.77 -6.57
C TYR A 51 7.07 2.44 -6.91
N ALA A 52 6.41 1.30 -6.70
CA ALA A 52 7.01 -0.01 -6.97
C ALA A 52 7.36 -0.25 -8.44
N LEU A 53 6.60 0.34 -9.37
CA LEU A 53 6.80 0.14 -10.81
C LEU A 53 7.83 1.10 -11.42
N PHE A 54 8.02 2.28 -10.83
CA PHE A 54 8.75 3.37 -11.47
C PHE A 54 9.88 3.96 -10.62
N TYR A 55 9.94 3.67 -9.32
CA TYR A 55 11.05 4.12 -8.48
C TYR A 55 12.23 3.15 -8.58
N ASP A 56 13.37 3.69 -8.99
CA ASP A 56 14.65 2.98 -9.03
C ASP A 56 15.58 3.57 -7.95
N PRO A 57 15.69 2.94 -6.76
CA PRO A 57 16.58 3.42 -5.72
C PRO A 57 18.04 3.29 -6.16
N PRO A 58 18.91 4.24 -5.82
CA PRO A 58 20.34 4.08 -6.07
C PRO A 58 20.84 2.81 -5.38
N ALA A 59 21.61 1.99 -6.11
CA ALA A 59 22.30 0.85 -5.51
C ALA A 59 23.19 1.38 -4.39
N SER A 60 22.92 0.97 -3.15
CA SER A 60 23.79 1.26 -2.02
C SER A 60 25.15 0.59 -2.30
N GLU A 61 26.21 1.40 -2.35
CA GLU A 61 27.61 0.98 -2.53
C GLU A 61 28.05 -0.11 -1.54
#